data_AF-A0A7S3ZJX8-F1
#
_entry.id   AF-A0A7S3ZJX8-F1
#
_cell.length_a   1.000
_cell.length_b   1.000
_cell.length_c   1.000
_cell.angle_alpha   90.00
_cell.angle_beta   90.00
_cell.angle_gamma   90.00
#
_symmetry.space_group_name_H-M   'P 1'
#
loop_
_entity.id
_entity.type
_entity.pdbx_description
1 polymer ?
#
loop_
_entity_poly.entity_id
_entity_poly.type
_entity_poly.pdbx_seq_one_letter_code
_entity_poly.pdbx_strand_id
1 'polypeptide(L)'
;NLTWLARRDGTAPPPRTAAPPANLRWATLGRHYNWTERTYACDHAEPMPRHVAELCDDLCGLIGVTMNAEAAIVNYYRPGDTMGGHVDDAETDRSLPLVSVSLGCSAVFLVGGATRDVAPTAVWLRSGDACVFVGEAARSYYHGVPRILPDTCPSHLREATAWPDAPGPGDGDSSDAAYAAGRPADDEALRGLCEFLRGSRLNLNVREVGD
;
A
#
# COMPACT_ATOMS: atom_id res chain seq x y z
N ASN A 1 1.94 2.79 -17.43
CA ASN A 1 1.62 1.46 -17.98
C ASN A 1 1.93 0.40 -16.94
N LEU A 2 0.96 0.04 -16.09
CA LEU A 2 1.07 -1.16 -15.25
C LEU A 2 0.90 -2.38 -16.16
N THR A 3 2.02 -2.85 -16.71
CA THR A 3 2.13 -4.15 -17.37
C THR A 3 2.07 -5.20 -16.26
N TRP A 4 1.02 -6.02 -16.27
CA TRP A 4 1.01 -7.24 -15.46
C TRP A 4 2.18 -8.10 -15.97
N LEU A 5 3.25 -8.22 -15.19
CA LEU A 5 4.26 -9.25 -15.44
C LEU A 5 3.54 -10.59 -15.43
N ALA A 6 3.84 -11.38 -16.44
CA ALA A 6 3.23 -12.67 -16.72
C ALA A 6 3.04 -13.49 -15.44
N ARG A 7 1.95 -14.25 -15.39
CA ARG A 7 1.76 -15.23 -14.32
C ARG A 7 3.01 -16.12 -14.26
N ARG A 8 3.31 -16.65 -13.08
CA ARG A 8 4.49 -17.52 -12.85
C ARG A 8 4.55 -18.74 -13.79
N ASP A 9 3.44 -19.06 -14.46
CA ASP A 9 3.28 -20.12 -15.47
C ASP A 9 3.43 -19.64 -16.94
N GLY A 10 3.80 -18.38 -17.17
CA GLY A 10 3.96 -17.80 -18.51
C GLY A 10 2.65 -17.51 -19.25
N THR A 11 1.49 -17.68 -18.62
CA THR A 11 0.21 -17.36 -19.25
C THR A 11 0.00 -15.85 -19.33
N ALA A 12 -0.67 -15.41 -20.40
CA ALA A 12 -1.07 -14.03 -20.56
C ALA A 12 -1.86 -13.57 -19.33
N PRO A 13 -1.60 -12.35 -18.81
CA PRO A 13 -2.35 -11.85 -17.68
C PRO A 13 -3.84 -11.85 -18.01
N PRO A 14 -4.71 -12.14 -17.02
CA PRO A 14 -6.14 -12.05 -17.24
C PRO A 14 -6.47 -10.63 -17.75
N PRO A 15 -7.51 -10.46 -18.57
CA PRO A 15 -7.99 -9.14 -18.94
C PRO A 15 -8.15 -8.30 -17.67
N ARG A 16 -7.85 -7.00 -17.76
CA ARG A 16 -8.10 -6.06 -16.65
C ARG A 16 -9.52 -6.29 -16.16
N THR A 17 -9.64 -6.92 -15.00
CA THR A 17 -10.95 -7.19 -14.40
C THR A 17 -11.35 -5.94 -13.65
N ALA A 18 -12.64 -5.60 -13.71
CA ALA A 18 -13.17 -4.45 -13.00
C ALA A 18 -12.85 -4.51 -11.49
N ALA A 19 -12.90 -5.71 -10.90
CA ALA A 19 -12.68 -5.95 -9.48
C ALA A 19 -11.49 -6.91 -9.23
N PRO A 20 -10.75 -6.73 -8.13
CA PRO A 20 -9.70 -7.66 -7.70
C PRO A 20 -10.24 -9.10 -7.53
N PRO A 21 -9.48 -10.14 -7.91
CA PRO A 21 -9.88 -11.53 -7.70
C PRO A 21 -10.21 -11.85 -6.24
N ALA A 22 -11.21 -12.72 -6.00
CA ALA A 22 -11.65 -13.12 -4.66
C ALA A 22 -10.55 -13.82 -3.83
N ASN A 23 -9.55 -14.40 -4.49
CA ASN A 23 -8.40 -15.04 -3.85
C ASN A 23 -7.16 -14.13 -3.76
N LEU A 24 -7.21 -12.89 -4.25
CA LEU A 24 -6.09 -11.95 -4.10
C LEU A 24 -5.85 -11.65 -2.61
N ARG A 25 -4.58 -11.73 -2.19
CA ARG A 25 -4.14 -11.48 -0.80
C ARG A 25 -3.01 -10.46 -0.75
N TRP A 26 -2.09 -10.51 -1.70
CA TRP A 26 -1.02 -9.53 -1.81
C TRP A 26 -0.62 -9.31 -3.27
N ALA A 27 0.04 -8.19 -3.53
CA ALA A 27 0.74 -7.87 -4.77
C ALA A 27 2.03 -7.10 -4.45
N THR A 28 3.00 -7.12 -5.35
CA THR A 28 4.24 -6.35 -5.24
C THR A 28 4.35 -5.30 -6.34
N LEU A 29 4.96 -4.17 -6.04
CA LEU A 29 5.32 -3.11 -7.01
C LEU A 29 6.81 -2.77 -6.82
N GLY A 30 7.48 -2.27 -7.86
CA GLY A 30 8.91 -1.97 -7.76
C GLY A 30 9.76 -3.25 -7.78
N ARG A 31 10.75 -3.33 -6.88
CA ARG A 31 11.48 -4.57 -6.59
C ARG A 31 10.56 -5.57 -5.88
N HIS A 32 10.55 -6.81 -6.35
CA HIS A 32 9.65 -7.85 -5.83
C HIS A 32 10.23 -8.53 -4.58
N TYR A 33 9.38 -8.70 -3.56
CA TYR A 33 9.75 -9.45 -2.37
C TYR A 33 9.74 -10.96 -2.62
N ASN A 34 10.86 -11.64 -2.36
CA ASN A 34 10.94 -13.09 -2.36
C ASN A 34 10.52 -13.64 -1.00
N TRP A 35 9.32 -14.22 -0.92
CA TRP A 35 8.77 -14.80 0.31
C TRP A 35 9.56 -15.99 0.87
N THR A 36 10.22 -16.77 0.00
CA THR A 36 11.00 -17.94 0.40
C THR A 36 12.33 -17.52 1.00
N GLU A 37 13.04 -16.64 0.30
CA GLU A 37 14.38 -16.19 0.70
C GLU A 37 14.36 -14.99 1.65
N ARG A 38 13.18 -14.36 1.82
CA ARG A 38 12.95 -13.17 2.66
C ARG A 38 13.86 -12.00 2.30
N THR A 39 13.97 -11.73 0.99
CA THR A 39 14.86 -10.71 0.42
C THR A 39 14.22 -10.03 -0.79
N TYR A 40 14.78 -8.88 -1.15
CA TYR A 40 14.46 -8.13 -2.36
C TYR A 40 15.53 -8.29 -3.46
N ALA A 41 16.46 -9.23 -3.31
CA ALA A 41 17.52 -9.56 -4.27
C ALA A 41 16.98 -10.29 -5.52
N CYS A 42 15.91 -9.77 -6.12
CA CYS A 42 15.27 -10.36 -7.28
C CYS A 42 15.76 -9.73 -8.59
N ASP A 43 15.97 -10.55 -9.61
CA ASP A 43 16.24 -10.14 -11.00
C ASP A 43 15.03 -9.43 -11.66
N HIS A 44 13.92 -9.27 -10.91
CA HIS A 44 12.63 -8.79 -11.40
C HIS A 44 12.25 -7.49 -10.69
N ALA A 45 12.54 -6.37 -11.33
CA ALA A 45 12.14 -5.05 -10.88
C ALA A 45 11.41 -4.33 -12.02
N GLU A 46 10.22 -3.82 -11.71
CA GLU A 46 9.52 -2.87 -12.56
C GLU A 46 9.72 -1.46 -11.98
N PRO A 47 9.63 -0.40 -12.79
CA PRO A 47 9.62 0.96 -12.26
C PRO A 47 8.49 1.14 -11.26
N MET A 48 8.79 1.76 -10.11
CA MET A 48 7.75 2.16 -9.15
C MET A 48 6.74 3.08 -9.85
N PRO A 49 5.42 2.84 -9.71
CA PRO A 49 4.43 3.76 -10.25
C PRO A 49 4.64 5.18 -9.71
N ARG A 50 4.77 6.15 -10.63
CA ARG A 50 5.08 7.55 -10.30
C ARG A 50 4.22 8.12 -9.17
N HIS A 51 2.90 7.93 -9.23
CA HIS A 51 1.98 8.44 -8.20
C HIS A 51 2.20 7.82 -6.81
N VAL A 52 2.73 6.60 -6.74
CA VAL A 52 3.10 5.96 -5.47
C VAL A 52 4.37 6.59 -4.91
N ALA A 53 5.36 6.84 -5.77
CA ALA A 53 6.59 7.53 -5.37
C ALA A 53 6.31 8.97 -4.91
N GLU A 54 5.55 9.75 -5.67
CA GLU A 54 5.15 11.12 -5.32
C GLU A 54 4.39 11.18 -4.00
N LEU A 55 3.45 10.25 -3.76
CA LEU A 55 2.75 10.16 -2.48
C LEU A 55 3.71 9.91 -1.31
N CYS A 56 4.74 9.08 -1.50
CA CYS A 56 5.74 8.83 -0.46
C CYS A 56 6.62 10.05 -0.23
N ASP A 57 7.02 10.75 -1.29
CA ASP A 57 7.79 11.99 -1.21
C ASP A 57 7.02 13.06 -0.44
N ASP A 58 5.73 13.25 -0.73
CA ASP A 58 4.86 14.18 -0.02
C ASP A 58 4.75 13.82 1.47
N LEU A 59 4.42 12.56 1.77
CA LEU A 59 4.22 12.09 3.16
C LEU A 59 5.50 12.17 3.99
N CYS A 60 6.64 11.79 3.42
CA CYS A 60 7.94 11.90 4.10
C CYS A 60 8.38 13.36 4.23
N GLY A 61 8.11 14.18 3.21
CA GLY A 61 8.40 15.62 3.20
C GLY A 61 7.68 16.38 4.32
N LEU A 62 6.44 16.00 4.65
CA LEU A 62 5.68 16.59 5.77
C LEU A 62 6.38 16.45 7.13
N ILE A 63 7.25 15.46 7.29
CA ILE A 63 8.00 15.20 8.53
C ILE A 63 9.51 15.43 8.38
N GLY A 64 9.95 16.05 7.27
CA GLY A 64 11.35 16.38 7.03
C GLY A 64 12.25 15.19 6.73
N VAL A 65 11.69 14.10 6.19
CA VAL A 65 12.40 12.88 5.82
C VAL A 65 12.35 12.72 4.30
N THR A 66 13.37 12.11 3.72
CA THR A 66 13.41 11.74 2.30
C THR A 66 13.35 10.23 2.17
N MET A 67 12.71 9.75 1.11
CA MET A 67 12.57 8.32 0.82
C MET A 67 12.81 8.08 -0.66
N ASN A 68 13.47 6.98 -1.01
CA ASN A 68 13.44 6.43 -2.36
C ASN A 68 12.47 5.24 -2.42
N ALA A 69 11.36 5.39 -3.15
CA ALA A 69 10.32 4.36 -3.24
C ALA A 69 10.74 3.22 -4.19
N GLU A 70 11.39 2.20 -3.65
CA GLU A 70 12.00 1.12 -4.45
C GLU A 70 11.17 -0.16 -4.51
N ALA A 71 10.45 -0.48 -3.43
CA ALA A 71 9.59 -1.66 -3.35
C ALA A 71 8.29 -1.33 -2.64
N ALA A 72 7.22 -2.01 -3.01
CA ALA A 72 5.98 -1.96 -2.25
C ALA A 72 5.30 -3.32 -2.18
N ILE A 73 4.65 -3.57 -1.03
CA ILE A 73 3.74 -4.70 -0.84
C ILE A 73 2.33 -4.12 -0.63
N VAL A 74 1.41 -4.52 -1.50
CA VAL A 74 -0.02 -4.24 -1.36
C VAL A 74 -0.67 -5.44 -0.69
N ASN A 75 -1.21 -5.27 0.51
CA ASN A 75 -1.97 -6.29 1.22
C ASN A 75 -3.48 -6.04 1.08
N TYR A 76 -4.23 -7.10 0.76
CA TYR A 76 -5.67 -7.09 0.57
C TYR A 76 -6.33 -7.90 1.70
N TYR A 77 -7.04 -7.22 2.58
CA TYR A 77 -7.70 -7.81 3.73
C TYR A 77 -9.22 -7.82 3.54
N ARG A 78 -9.84 -8.94 3.88
CA ARG A 78 -11.29 -9.13 4.00
C ARG A 78 -11.71 -9.18 5.47
N PRO A 79 -13.02 -9.11 5.76
CA PRO A 79 -13.51 -9.32 7.12
C PRO A 79 -13.03 -10.68 7.65
N GLY A 80 -12.39 -10.67 8.82
CA GLY A 80 -11.82 -11.86 9.44
C GLY A 80 -10.35 -12.12 9.10
N ASP A 81 -9.78 -11.47 8.09
CA ASP A 81 -8.33 -11.53 7.84
C ASP A 81 -7.58 -10.83 8.98
N THR A 82 -6.41 -11.37 9.33
CA THR A 82 -5.53 -10.84 10.38
C THR A 82 -4.08 -10.93 9.95
N MET A 83 -3.24 -10.05 10.47
CA MET A 83 -1.79 -10.13 10.36
C MET A 83 -1.19 -10.22 11.77
N GLY A 84 -0.51 -11.32 12.06
CA GLY A 84 0.14 -11.55 13.35
C GLY A 84 1.28 -10.58 13.64
N GLY A 85 1.70 -10.53 14.91
CA GLY A 85 2.84 -9.72 15.34
C GLY A 85 4.14 -10.12 14.64
N HIS A 86 4.69 -9.22 13.82
CA HIS A 86 5.92 -9.42 13.05
C HIS A 86 6.77 -8.13 13.02
N VAL A 87 7.98 -8.26 12.50
CA VAL A 87 8.89 -7.15 12.22
C VAL A 87 9.21 -7.20 10.73
N ASP A 88 9.26 -6.05 10.08
CA ASP A 88 9.75 -5.91 8.71
C ASP A 88 11.28 -5.90 8.75
N ASP A 89 11.87 -7.06 8.49
CA ASP A 89 13.27 -7.35 8.75
C ASP A 89 14.08 -7.71 7.50
N ALA A 90 13.45 -7.58 6.32
CA ALA A 90 14.00 -8.02 5.03
C ALA A 90 14.85 -6.97 4.31
N GLU A 91 14.71 -5.70 4.67
CA GLU A 91 15.53 -4.61 4.14
C GLU A 91 16.93 -4.62 4.75
N THR A 92 17.94 -4.32 3.93
CA THR A 92 19.35 -4.29 4.37
C THR A 92 19.60 -3.17 5.38
N ASP A 93 18.96 -2.01 5.18
CA ASP A 93 19.06 -0.85 6.06
C ASP A 93 17.70 -0.48 6.66
N ARG A 94 17.55 -0.71 7.97
CA ARG A 94 16.32 -0.39 8.73
C ARG A 94 16.32 1.04 9.28
N SER A 95 17.33 1.84 9.01
CA SER A 95 17.32 3.27 9.33
C SER A 95 16.47 4.06 8.32
N LEU A 96 16.32 3.54 7.11
CA LEU A 96 15.52 4.11 6.03
C LEU A 96 14.01 4.11 6.36
N PRO A 97 13.21 5.00 5.76
CA PRO A 97 11.79 5.10 6.06
C PRO A 97 10.96 3.97 5.44
N LEU A 98 9.80 3.70 6.06
CA LEU A 98 8.74 2.87 5.50
C LEU A 98 7.41 3.63 5.60
N VAL A 99 6.69 3.71 4.48
CA VAL A 99 5.39 4.37 4.39
C VAL A 99 4.29 3.33 4.27
N SER A 100 3.30 3.38 5.16
CA SER A 100 2.14 2.50 5.17
C SER A 100 0.85 3.29 4.98
N VAL A 101 0.14 3.09 3.88
CA VAL A 101 -1.12 3.79 3.55
C VAL A 101 -2.30 2.85 3.68
N SER A 102 -3.42 3.35 4.20
CA SER A 102 -4.63 2.57 4.48
C SER A 102 -5.82 3.05 3.66
N LEU A 103 -6.51 2.15 2.97
CA LEU A 103 -7.73 2.45 2.21
C LEU A 103 -8.84 1.42 2.51
N GLY A 104 -10.09 1.88 2.53
CA GLY A 104 -11.28 1.04 2.74
C GLY A 104 -11.71 0.91 4.20
N CYS A 105 -12.08 -0.30 4.63
CA CYS A 105 -12.47 -0.56 6.01
C CYS A 105 -11.36 -0.21 7.01
N SER A 106 -11.76 0.33 8.15
CA SER A 106 -10.86 0.64 9.26
C SER A 106 -10.25 -0.63 9.86
N ALA A 107 -9.09 -0.49 10.49
CA ALA A 107 -8.41 -1.58 11.18
C ALA A 107 -7.88 -1.15 12.55
N VAL A 108 -7.77 -2.13 13.44
CA VAL A 108 -6.92 -2.00 14.63
C VAL A 108 -5.52 -2.39 14.21
N PHE A 109 -4.57 -1.48 14.39
CA PHE A 109 -3.14 -1.71 14.23
C PHE A 109 -2.48 -1.72 15.61
N LEU A 110 -1.63 -2.71 15.85
CA LEU A 110 -0.90 -2.84 17.10
C LEU A 110 0.56 -2.47 16.86
N VAL A 111 1.07 -1.52 17.66
CA VAL A 111 2.49 -1.14 17.69
C VAL A 111 3.08 -1.58 19.03
N GLY A 112 3.89 -2.63 18.99
CA GLY A 112 4.62 -3.17 20.13
C GLY A 112 5.97 -2.48 20.33
N GLY A 113 6.93 -3.23 20.90
CA GLY A 113 8.31 -2.81 21.05
C GLY A 113 9.28 -3.77 20.37
N ALA A 114 10.55 -3.71 20.75
CA ALA A 114 11.62 -4.55 20.20
C ALA A 114 11.44 -6.06 20.51
N THR A 115 10.60 -6.41 21.50
CA THR A 115 10.27 -7.81 21.83
C THR A 115 8.75 -8.00 21.91
N ARG A 116 8.32 -9.27 21.80
CA ARG A 116 6.90 -9.65 21.87
C ARG A 116 6.27 -9.46 23.26
N ASP A 117 7.09 -9.31 24.30
CA ASP A 117 6.62 -9.14 25.68
C ASP A 117 6.19 -7.69 25.97
N VAL A 118 6.58 -6.75 25.11
CA VAL A 118 6.15 -5.35 25.23
C VAL A 118 4.67 -5.25 24.83
N ALA A 119 3.84 -4.84 25.79
CA ALA A 119 2.42 -4.62 25.55
C ALA A 119 2.21 -3.60 24.42
N PRO A 120 1.48 -3.94 23.35
CA PRO A 120 1.33 -3.05 22.20
C PRO A 120 0.35 -1.92 22.47
N THR A 121 0.62 -0.77 21.85
CA THR A 121 -0.33 0.33 21.73
C THR A 121 -1.26 0.07 20.54
N ALA A 122 -2.57 0.17 20.77
CA ALA A 122 -3.56 0.05 19.72
C ALA A 122 -3.80 1.40 19.03
N VAL A 123 -3.67 1.42 17.71
CA VAL A 123 -3.93 2.56 16.83
C VAL A 123 -5.10 2.21 15.92
N TRP A 124 -6.05 3.12 15.79
CA TRP A 124 -7.17 2.97 14.86
C TRP A 124 -6.79 3.58 13.51
N LEU A 125 -6.64 2.74 12.48
CA LEU A 125 -6.36 3.18 11.12
C LEU A 125 -7.67 3.24 10.30
N ARG A 126 -8.02 4.42 9.81
CA ARG A 126 -9.14 4.67 8.91
C ARG A 126 -8.67 4.71 7.46
N SER A 127 -9.62 4.74 6.53
CA SER A 127 -9.31 5.02 5.13
C SER A 127 -8.70 6.42 4.99
N GLY A 128 -7.58 6.51 4.27
CA GLY A 128 -6.79 7.73 4.09
C GLY A 128 -5.66 7.89 5.11
N ASP A 129 -5.68 7.15 6.23
CA ASP A 129 -4.61 7.25 7.22
C ASP A 129 -3.30 6.66 6.67
N ALA A 130 -2.20 7.36 6.93
CA ALA A 130 -0.85 6.93 6.62
C ALA A 130 0.02 6.91 7.87
N CYS A 131 0.91 5.92 7.96
CA CYS A 131 1.95 5.83 8.98
C CYS A 131 3.31 5.88 8.29
N VAL A 132 4.23 6.70 8.78
CA VAL A 132 5.61 6.73 8.33
C VAL A 132 6.49 6.26 9.48
N PHE A 133 7.17 5.14 9.29
CA PHE A 133 8.10 4.58 10.26
C PHE A 133 9.51 5.06 9.92
N VAL A 134 10.10 5.83 10.82
CA VAL A 134 11.41 6.46 10.62
C VAL A 134 12.37 6.03 11.71
N GLY A 135 13.58 5.66 11.30
CA GLY A 135 14.65 5.24 12.20
C GLY A 135 14.56 3.78 12.65
N GLU A 136 15.71 3.23 13.00
CA GLU A 136 15.91 1.81 13.26
C GLU A 136 15.01 1.26 14.38
N ALA A 137 14.77 2.06 15.43
CA ALA A 137 13.93 1.66 16.55
C ALA A 137 12.48 1.40 16.09
N ALA A 138 11.85 2.37 15.42
CA ALA A 138 10.47 2.23 14.94
C ALA A 138 10.34 1.11 13.90
N ARG A 139 11.33 0.96 13.02
CA ARG A 139 11.39 -0.10 12.00
C ARG A 139 11.61 -1.50 12.58
N SER A 140 12.11 -1.60 13.81
CA SER A 140 12.39 -2.88 14.49
C SER A 140 11.32 -3.30 15.49
N TYR A 141 10.21 -2.54 15.61
CA TYR A 141 9.14 -2.88 16.55
C TYR A 141 8.18 -3.91 15.98
N TYR A 142 7.79 -4.86 16.83
CA TYR A 142 6.74 -5.81 16.51
C TYR A 142 5.44 -5.05 16.26
N HIS A 143 4.77 -5.38 15.17
CA HIS A 143 3.49 -4.79 14.82
C HIS A 143 2.58 -5.80 14.11
N GLY A 144 1.29 -5.49 14.04
CA GLY A 144 0.32 -6.37 13.41
C GLY A 144 -1.06 -5.76 13.29
N VAL A 145 -1.93 -6.47 12.57
CA VAL A 145 -3.31 -6.06 12.30
C VAL A 145 -4.24 -7.17 12.82
N PRO A 146 -4.62 -7.17 14.10
CA PRO A 146 -5.46 -8.22 14.66
C PRO A 146 -6.91 -8.17 14.17
N ARG A 147 -7.38 -7.04 13.62
CA ARG A 147 -8.79 -6.89 13.27
C ARG A 147 -9.03 -5.86 12.18
N ILE A 148 -9.79 -6.28 11.16
CA ILE A 148 -10.48 -5.38 10.23
C ILE A 148 -11.90 -5.17 10.74
N LEU A 149 -12.37 -3.92 10.71
CA LEU A 149 -13.67 -3.52 11.19
C LEU A 149 -14.64 -3.44 9.99
N PRO A 150 -15.60 -4.37 9.86
CA PRO A 150 -16.55 -4.34 8.74
C PRO A 150 -17.41 -3.07 8.78
N ASP A 151 -17.98 -2.70 7.64
CA ASP A 151 -18.94 -1.59 7.49
C ASP A 151 -18.40 -0.19 7.87
N THR A 152 -17.07 -0.04 7.96
CA THR A 152 -16.41 1.24 8.28
C THR A 152 -15.75 1.91 7.09
N CYS A 153 -15.87 1.36 5.87
CA CYS A 153 -15.39 2.03 4.65
C CYS A 153 -16.16 3.35 4.45
N PRO A 154 -15.50 4.49 4.17
CA PRO A 154 -16.18 5.79 4.10
C PRO A 154 -17.12 5.89 2.89
N SER A 155 -18.21 6.65 3.03
CA SER A 155 -19.24 6.81 1.98
C SER A 155 -18.66 7.24 0.63
N HIS A 156 -17.73 8.20 0.62
CA HIS A 156 -17.12 8.69 -0.62
C HIS A 156 -16.36 7.61 -1.41
N LEU A 157 -15.86 6.55 -0.76
CA LEU A 157 -15.29 5.39 -1.47
C LEU A 157 -16.36 4.37 -1.84
N ARG A 158 -17.35 4.11 -0.97
CA ARG A 158 -18.41 3.13 -1.23
C ARG A 158 -19.36 3.54 -2.37
N GLU A 159 -19.56 4.85 -2.51
CA GLU A 159 -20.56 5.46 -3.39
C GLU A 159 -19.93 6.09 -4.64
N ALA A 160 -18.59 6.09 -4.76
CA ALA A 160 -17.91 6.61 -5.93
C ALA A 160 -18.24 5.78 -7.20
N THR A 161 -18.72 6.47 -8.22
CA THR A 161 -19.07 5.88 -9.54
C THR A 161 -18.23 6.42 -10.69
N ALA A 162 -17.50 7.50 -10.44
CA ALA A 162 -16.65 8.19 -11.41
C ALA A 162 -15.38 8.68 -10.70
N TRP A 163 -14.26 8.68 -11.44
CA TRP A 163 -13.01 9.21 -10.93
C TRP A 163 -13.19 10.70 -10.63
N PRO A 164 -12.72 11.20 -9.48
CA PRO A 164 -12.83 12.62 -9.21
C PRO A 164 -12.06 13.39 -10.29
N ASP A 165 -12.57 14.58 -10.62
CA ASP A 165 -11.80 15.50 -11.45
C ASP A 165 -10.46 15.77 -10.75
N ALA A 166 -9.43 16.08 -11.54
CA ALA A 166 -8.17 16.53 -10.97
C ALA A 166 -8.48 17.65 -9.96
N PRO A 167 -7.83 17.68 -8.78
CA PRO A 167 -8.00 18.79 -7.87
C PRO A 167 -7.84 20.08 -8.68
N GLY A 168 -8.89 20.91 -8.71
CA GLY A 168 -8.90 22.12 -9.56
C GLY A 168 -7.65 22.96 -9.30
N PRO A 169 -7.25 23.84 -10.24
CA PRO A 169 -5.89 24.37 -10.33
C PRO A 169 -5.41 24.91 -8.99
N GLY A 170 -4.67 24.07 -8.26
CA GLY A 170 -3.84 24.47 -7.15
C GLY A 170 -2.50 24.83 -7.77
N ASP A 171 -2.22 26.13 -7.86
CA ASP A 171 -0.95 26.71 -8.30
C ASP A 171 -0.21 25.95 -9.43
N GLY A 172 -0.94 25.48 -10.45
CA GLY A 172 -0.38 25.02 -11.73
C GLY A 172 0.72 23.96 -11.66
N ASP A 173 0.67 23.05 -10.68
CA ASP A 173 1.73 22.07 -10.52
C ASP A 173 1.61 20.88 -11.51
N SER A 174 2.76 20.26 -11.78
CA SER A 174 2.95 19.08 -12.64
C SER A 174 2.15 17.84 -12.24
N SER A 175 1.51 17.88 -11.07
CA SER A 175 0.67 16.83 -10.50
C SER A 175 -0.68 16.68 -11.24
N ASP A 176 -1.27 17.75 -11.78
CA ASP A 176 -2.58 17.68 -12.46
C ASP A 176 -2.52 16.91 -13.79
N ALA A 177 -1.49 17.19 -14.60
CA ALA A 177 -1.25 16.48 -15.85
C ALA A 177 -0.85 15.02 -15.59
N ALA A 178 -0.07 14.76 -14.53
CA ALA A 178 0.31 13.41 -14.13
C ALA A 178 -0.89 12.60 -13.64
N TYR A 179 -1.76 13.22 -12.83
CA TYR A 179 -3.01 12.64 -12.34
C TYR A 179 -3.91 12.25 -13.50
N ALA A 180 -4.10 13.17 -14.46
CA ALA A 180 -4.88 12.90 -15.66
C ALA A 180 -4.28 11.77 -16.53
N ALA A 181 -2.95 11.70 -16.66
CA ALA A 181 -2.28 10.65 -17.42
C ALA A 181 -2.35 9.25 -16.77
N GLY A 182 -2.49 9.18 -15.44
CA GLY A 182 -2.66 7.92 -14.72
C GLY A 182 -4.10 7.45 -14.57
N ARG A 183 -5.08 8.30 -14.90
CA ARG A 183 -6.50 7.98 -14.85
C ARG A 183 -6.82 6.83 -15.82
N PRO A 184 -7.56 5.78 -15.39
CA PRO A 184 -8.08 4.78 -16.32
C PRO A 184 -8.97 5.40 -17.40
N ALA A 185 -9.03 4.77 -18.59
CA ALA A 185 -9.78 5.29 -19.73
C ALA A 185 -11.30 5.38 -19.49
N ASP A 186 -11.81 4.60 -18.54
CA ASP A 186 -13.19 4.59 -18.08
C ASP A 186 -13.24 4.42 -16.55
N ASP A 187 -14.43 4.54 -15.97
CA ASP A 187 -14.62 4.40 -14.52
C ASP A 187 -14.90 2.94 -14.09
N GLU A 188 -14.78 1.93 -14.97
CA GLU A 188 -15.10 0.54 -14.64
C GLU A 188 -14.14 -0.01 -13.57
N ALA A 189 -12.84 0.25 -13.73
CA ALA A 189 -11.83 -0.14 -12.76
C ALA A 189 -12.03 0.53 -11.39
N LEU A 190 -12.47 1.80 -11.38
CA LEU A 190 -12.80 2.48 -10.14
C LEU A 190 -14.01 1.83 -9.47
N ARG A 191 -15.09 1.59 -10.22
CA ARG A 191 -16.31 0.98 -9.66
C ARG A 191 -16.02 -0.38 -9.02
N GLY A 192 -15.21 -1.23 -9.66
CA GLY A 192 -14.87 -2.52 -9.07
C GLY A 192 -13.87 -2.43 -7.91
N LEU A 193 -12.96 -1.45 -7.89
CA LEU A 193 -12.16 -1.14 -6.69
C LEU A 193 -13.05 -0.69 -5.53
N CYS A 194 -13.95 0.25 -5.77
CA CYS A 194 -14.90 0.76 -4.78
C CYS A 194 -15.79 -0.35 -4.24
N GLU A 195 -16.30 -1.23 -5.11
CA GLU A 195 -17.07 -2.41 -4.72
C GLU A 195 -16.25 -3.33 -3.80
N PHE A 196 -14.99 -3.61 -4.15
CA PHE A 196 -14.11 -4.39 -3.29
C PHE A 196 -13.90 -3.73 -1.91
N LEU A 197 -13.64 -2.42 -1.88
CA LEU A 197 -13.37 -1.67 -0.66
C LEU A 197 -14.59 -1.51 0.26
N ARG A 198 -15.83 -1.74 -0.22
CA ARG A 198 -17.05 -1.63 0.61
C ARG A 198 -16.98 -2.45 1.90
N GLY A 199 -16.46 -3.67 1.79
CA GLY A 199 -16.30 -4.59 2.92
C GLY A 199 -14.85 -4.98 3.20
N SER A 200 -13.88 -4.42 2.49
CA SER A 200 -12.48 -4.85 2.53
C SER A 200 -11.55 -3.68 2.83
N ARG A 201 -10.29 -4.01 3.12
CA ARG A 201 -9.21 -3.05 3.34
C ARG A 201 -8.05 -3.33 2.41
N LEU A 202 -7.44 -2.28 1.89
CA LEU A 202 -6.17 -2.32 1.18
C LEU A 202 -5.11 -1.58 2.00
N ASN A 203 -3.93 -2.18 2.12
CA ASN A 203 -2.77 -1.55 2.75
C ASN A 203 -1.59 -1.54 1.79
N LEU A 204 -1.03 -0.37 1.50
CA LEU A 204 0.16 -0.20 0.67
C LEU A 204 1.35 0.10 1.58
N ASN A 205 2.33 -0.81 1.65
CA ASN A 205 3.58 -0.60 2.37
C ASN A 205 4.70 -0.37 1.37
N VAL A 206 5.20 0.86 1.29
CA VAL A 206 6.31 1.26 0.43
C VAL A 206 7.56 1.37 1.28
N ARG A 207 8.68 0.89 0.75
CA ARG A 207 9.97 0.83 1.45
C ARG A 207 11.10 1.18 0.50
N GLU A 208 12.14 1.77 1.07
CA GLU A 208 13.46 1.83 0.47
C GLU A 208 14.21 0.57 0.90
N VAL A 209 14.82 -0.11 -0.06
CA VAL A 209 15.43 -1.43 0.13
C VAL A 209 16.95 -1.30 0.24
N GLY A 210 17.51 -0.32 -0.46
CA GLY A 210 18.95 -0.15 -0.62
C GLY A 210 19.53 -1.07 -1.69
N ASP A 211 20.84 -0.93 -1.91
CA ASP A 211 21.63 -1.79 -2.80
C ASP A 211 22.08 -3.10 -2.12
#